data_AF-A0A4D4J8N6-F1
#
_entry.id   AF-A0A4D4J8N6-F1
#
_cell.length_a   1.000
_cell.length_b   1.000
_cell.length_c   1.000
_cell.angle_alpha   90.00
_cell.angle_beta   90.00
_cell.angle_gamma   90.00
#
_symmetry.space_group_name_H-M   'P 1'
#
loop_
_entity.id
_entity.type
_entity.pdbx_description
1 polymer ?
#
loop_
_entity_poly.entity_id
_entity_poly.type
_entity_poly.pdbx_seq_one_letter_code
_entity_poly.pdbx_strand_id
1 'polypeptide(L)'
;MGLTDHHSTDTANAVAALLADMCADPHGEVSPSVYETARLVTLAPWLRGHADRLRFLLAGQRGDGGWGGPDGYDLVPTLSATEALLTSLRRPPDAGVDRGTLITAVDRGLRWLVRRLAGRPSIPDTVAAEILVPALVAAVNAHLDRLASDPLPGLDSWSGGARLDLPSDVDADLVCRLGRAVRTGGTLPTTLHHSLEALGGAARGAPGVVPTGGALGCSPAATAAWLGGRPVAADHPSLRYLEHVQGRHGGPVPGVSPITTFERAWVLAAAATAGIPVAVPPVLLDDLSAAFGGLGVPSGPGLPADADDTAAALYVLAHFGTRQPVDPLWAYRAAGGHFHCFPAERTPSTSTNAHVLRAIGEDARRHPAAAPRCRPAISSVVEWLVERQERDGSWWDKWHASPYYATARCATVLARHGGTVGAAAARAAVRWVLASQHPDGSWGRWAGTFEETAYAVQTLLLAGARVPDDTVARAAARGCAVLLRWPRGEAHPPLWHDKDLYTPVRVVRAEGAAALQLALGDPRVAGLLHGGEAPRDRLAAAGSR
;
A
#
# COMPACT_ATOMS: atom_id res chain seq x y z
N MET A 1 -29.49 7.80 24.87
CA MET A 1 -29.82 6.63 24.04
C MET A 1 -30.11 7.01 22.57
N GLY A 2 -29.52 8.10 22.04
CA GLY A 2 -30.04 8.72 20.79
C GLY A 2 -29.03 9.10 19.69
N LEU A 3 -27.72 9.15 19.96
CA LEU A 3 -26.67 9.51 18.97
C LEU A 3 -25.43 8.61 19.07
N THR A 4 -25.00 8.23 20.28
CA THR A 4 -23.98 7.18 20.48
C THR A 4 -24.40 5.85 19.86
N ASP A 5 -25.65 5.45 20.12
CA ASP A 5 -26.22 4.23 19.55
C ASP A 5 -26.37 4.35 18.03
N HIS A 6 -26.67 5.55 17.52
CA HIS A 6 -26.78 5.81 16.08
C HIS A 6 -25.41 5.70 15.38
N HIS A 7 -24.38 6.37 15.89
CA HIS A 7 -23.04 6.31 15.29
C HIS A 7 -22.33 4.98 15.49
N SER A 8 -22.58 4.26 16.59
CA SER A 8 -22.10 2.88 16.76
C SER A 8 -22.83 1.92 15.82
N THR A 9 -24.09 2.21 15.48
CA THR A 9 -24.82 1.49 14.44
C THR A 9 -24.27 1.84 13.05
N ASP A 10 -23.86 3.09 12.83
CA ASP A 10 -23.26 3.54 11.57
C ASP A 10 -21.91 2.87 11.28
N THR A 11 -21.01 2.75 12.28
CA THR A 11 -19.72 2.06 12.13
C THR A 11 -19.90 0.57 11.87
N ALA A 12 -20.81 -0.09 12.59
CA ALA A 12 -21.15 -1.51 12.37
C ALA A 12 -21.74 -1.74 10.97
N ASN A 13 -22.67 -0.88 10.53
CA ASN A 13 -23.24 -0.95 9.18
C ASN A 13 -22.19 -0.71 8.09
N ALA A 14 -21.29 0.25 8.30
CA ALA A 14 -20.20 0.54 7.36
C ALA A 14 -19.28 -0.68 7.20
N VAL A 15 -18.86 -1.31 8.30
CA VAL A 15 -18.04 -2.53 8.23
C VAL A 15 -18.82 -3.70 7.65
N ALA A 16 -20.09 -3.89 8.00
CA ALA A 16 -20.92 -4.95 7.43
C ALA A 16 -21.03 -4.83 5.90
N ALA A 17 -21.13 -3.60 5.37
CA ALA A 17 -21.08 -3.36 3.92
C ALA A 17 -19.73 -3.76 3.32
N LEU A 18 -18.61 -3.42 3.97
CA LEU A 18 -17.27 -3.87 3.52
C LEU A 18 -17.14 -5.40 3.53
N LEU A 19 -17.70 -6.09 4.53
CA LEU A 19 -17.70 -7.56 4.58
C LEU A 19 -18.51 -8.16 3.43
N ALA A 20 -19.68 -7.59 3.13
CA ALA A 20 -20.50 -8.00 2.00
C ALA A 20 -19.78 -7.80 0.66
N ASP A 21 -19.10 -6.66 0.48
CA ASP A 21 -18.30 -6.37 -0.70
C ASP A 21 -17.14 -7.37 -0.86
N MET A 22 -16.44 -7.72 0.23
CA MET A 22 -15.38 -8.74 0.20
C MET A 22 -15.89 -10.15 -0.10
N CYS A 23 -17.14 -10.46 0.24
CA CYS A 23 -17.77 -11.72 -0.16
C CYS A 23 -18.11 -11.73 -1.67
N ALA A 24 -18.54 -10.59 -2.22
CA ALA A 24 -18.91 -10.47 -3.63
C ALA A 24 -17.70 -10.33 -4.55
N ASP A 25 -16.59 -9.81 -4.05
CA ASP A 25 -15.39 -9.50 -4.82
C ASP A 25 -14.12 -10.02 -4.12
N PRO A 26 -13.61 -11.19 -4.55
CA PRO A 26 -12.42 -11.78 -3.96
C PRO A 26 -11.12 -11.11 -4.43
N HIS A 27 -11.15 -10.13 -5.35
CA HIS A 27 -9.92 -9.49 -5.84
C HIS A 27 -9.40 -8.36 -4.95
N GLY A 28 -10.28 -7.80 -4.12
CA GLY A 28 -10.01 -6.62 -3.31
C GLY A 28 -10.11 -5.31 -4.11
N GLU A 29 -10.27 -4.21 -3.39
CA GLU A 29 -10.44 -2.87 -3.96
C GLU A 29 -9.15 -2.05 -3.82
N VAL A 30 -8.40 -1.98 -4.92
CA VAL A 30 -7.12 -1.26 -4.99
C VAL A 30 -7.22 -0.09 -5.95
N SER A 31 -6.65 1.06 -5.59
CA SER A 31 -6.58 2.22 -6.48
C SER A 31 -5.75 1.94 -7.74
N PRO A 32 -6.07 2.55 -8.90
CA PRO A 32 -5.21 2.49 -10.07
C PRO A 32 -3.78 2.98 -9.80
N SER A 33 -2.81 2.31 -10.41
CA SER A 33 -1.38 2.62 -10.39
C SER A 33 -0.97 3.30 -11.69
N VAL A 34 -0.16 4.37 -11.59
CA VAL A 34 0.42 5.03 -12.78
C VAL A 34 1.45 4.12 -13.41
N TYR A 35 2.32 3.53 -12.58
CA TYR A 35 3.35 2.62 -13.04
C TYR A 35 2.73 1.48 -13.85
N GLU A 36 1.76 0.77 -13.29
CA GLU A 36 1.22 -0.46 -13.88
C GLU A 36 0.38 -0.18 -15.13
N THR A 37 -0.41 0.91 -15.09
CA THR A 37 -1.18 1.36 -16.24
C THR A 37 -0.27 1.73 -17.41
N ALA A 38 0.85 2.41 -17.15
CA ALA A 38 1.83 2.74 -18.17
C ALA A 38 2.55 1.49 -18.72
N ARG A 39 2.87 0.51 -17.87
CA ARG A 39 3.43 -0.76 -18.35
C ARG A 39 2.47 -1.48 -19.31
N LEU A 40 1.16 -1.48 -19.05
CA LEU A 40 0.17 -2.03 -19.99
C LEU A 40 0.06 -1.24 -21.30
N VAL A 41 0.24 0.08 -21.27
CA VAL A 41 0.33 0.88 -22.51
C VAL A 41 1.51 0.38 -23.36
N THR A 42 2.67 0.12 -22.75
CA THR A 42 3.84 -0.43 -23.47
C THR A 42 3.63 -1.88 -23.90
N LEU A 43 3.21 -2.76 -22.99
CA LEU A 43 3.31 -4.22 -23.16
C LEU A 43 2.06 -4.85 -23.80
N ALA A 44 0.89 -4.23 -23.63
CA ALA A 44 -0.39 -4.76 -24.09
C ALA A 44 -1.25 -3.69 -24.79
N PRO A 45 -0.78 -3.11 -25.92
CA PRO A 45 -1.62 -2.22 -26.73
C PRO A 45 -2.83 -2.93 -27.35
N TRP A 46 -2.77 -4.24 -27.47
CA TRP A 46 -3.84 -5.08 -28.00
C TRP A 46 -4.99 -5.28 -27.00
N LEU A 47 -4.76 -5.01 -25.71
CA LEU A 47 -5.78 -5.13 -24.67
C LEU A 47 -6.78 -3.98 -24.84
N ARG A 48 -8.08 -4.27 -24.68
CA ARG A 48 -9.15 -3.25 -24.77
C ARG A 48 -8.86 -2.07 -23.82
N GLY A 49 -9.49 -0.92 -24.03
CA GLY A 49 -9.28 0.25 -23.15
C GLY A 49 -7.89 0.90 -23.22
N HIS A 50 -7.12 0.65 -24.30
CA HIS A 50 -5.80 1.26 -24.47
C HIS A 50 -5.84 2.80 -24.47
N ALA A 51 -6.80 3.39 -25.18
CA ALA A 51 -7.02 4.84 -25.19
C ALA A 51 -7.37 5.37 -23.80
N ASP A 52 -8.14 4.62 -23.00
CA ASP A 52 -8.50 5.02 -21.64
C ASP A 52 -7.28 5.02 -20.71
N ARG A 53 -6.37 4.06 -20.86
CA ARG A 53 -5.07 4.07 -20.15
C ARG A 53 -4.23 5.28 -20.54
N LEU A 54 -4.16 5.64 -21.82
CA LEU A 54 -3.46 6.85 -22.26
C LEU A 54 -4.09 8.11 -21.67
N ARG A 55 -5.42 8.23 -21.66
CA ARG A 55 -6.13 9.36 -21.06
C ARG A 55 -5.89 9.46 -19.56
N PHE A 56 -5.82 8.33 -18.85
CA PHE A 56 -5.46 8.30 -17.43
C PHE A 56 -4.04 8.83 -17.19
N LEU A 57 -3.06 8.39 -17.98
CA LEU A 57 -1.69 8.92 -17.86
C LEU A 57 -1.64 10.42 -18.13
N LEU A 58 -2.31 10.90 -19.17
CA LEU A 58 -2.35 12.33 -19.50
C LEU A 58 -3.03 13.15 -18.38
N ALA A 59 -4.14 12.67 -17.82
CA ALA A 59 -4.83 13.32 -16.72
C ALA A 59 -4.02 13.32 -15.41
N GLY A 60 -3.19 12.31 -15.21
CA GLY A 60 -2.34 12.16 -14.02
C GLY A 60 -1.03 12.97 -14.07
N GLN A 61 -0.69 13.62 -15.18
CA GLN A 61 0.55 14.40 -15.26
C GLN A 61 0.44 15.71 -14.48
N ARG A 62 1.31 15.89 -13.50
CA ARG A 62 1.36 17.11 -12.67
C ARG A 62 1.85 18.32 -13.48
N GLY A 63 1.67 19.52 -12.92
CA GLY A 63 2.13 20.79 -13.51
C GLY A 63 3.64 20.83 -13.83
N ASP A 64 4.46 20.16 -13.02
CA ASP A 64 5.93 20.10 -13.18
C ASP A 64 6.41 19.10 -14.25
N GLY A 65 5.51 18.29 -14.80
CA GLY A 65 5.78 17.26 -15.80
C GLY A 65 5.94 15.84 -15.26
N GLY A 66 6.00 15.66 -13.94
CA GLY A 66 6.10 14.35 -13.29
C GLY A 66 4.74 13.68 -13.02
N TRP A 67 4.81 12.45 -12.56
CA TRP A 67 3.69 11.63 -12.06
C TRP A 67 4.03 11.09 -10.67
N GLY A 68 3.02 10.75 -9.87
CA GLY A 68 3.21 10.15 -8.54
C GLY A 68 3.35 11.15 -7.41
N GLY A 69 3.83 10.68 -6.26
CA GLY A 69 3.92 11.43 -5.00
C GLY A 69 5.24 12.18 -4.80
N PRO A 70 5.35 13.02 -3.76
CA PRO A 70 6.58 13.73 -3.41
C PRO A 70 7.65 12.77 -2.83
N ASP A 71 8.76 13.29 -2.31
CA ASP A 71 9.84 12.53 -1.65
C ASP A 71 10.47 11.40 -2.48
N GLY A 72 10.42 11.50 -3.80
CA GLY A 72 10.99 10.52 -4.74
C GLY A 72 10.05 9.40 -5.15
N TYR A 73 8.84 9.31 -4.60
CA TYR A 73 7.80 8.38 -5.06
C TYR A 73 7.26 8.72 -6.45
N ASP A 74 7.75 9.81 -7.06
CA ASP A 74 7.46 10.21 -8.43
C ASP A 74 8.42 9.65 -9.48
N LEU A 75 9.58 9.11 -9.08
CA LEU A 75 10.59 8.67 -10.04
C LEU A 75 10.10 7.48 -10.89
N VAL A 76 9.71 6.38 -10.24
CA VAL A 76 9.24 5.14 -10.88
C VAL A 76 8.01 5.38 -11.77
N PRO A 77 6.92 6.01 -11.29
CA PRO A 77 5.76 6.29 -12.14
C PRO A 77 6.08 7.26 -13.27
N THR A 78 6.95 8.26 -13.08
CA THR A 78 7.33 9.19 -14.17
C THR A 78 8.16 8.50 -15.25
N LEU A 79 9.13 7.65 -14.86
CA LEU A 79 9.89 6.82 -15.79
C LEU A 79 8.95 5.91 -16.60
N SER A 80 8.03 5.23 -15.92
CA SER A 80 7.06 4.33 -16.55
C SER A 80 6.12 5.08 -17.50
N ALA A 81 5.50 6.17 -17.07
CA ALA A 81 4.59 6.96 -17.92
C ALA A 81 5.31 7.55 -19.13
N THR A 82 6.50 8.14 -18.94
CA THR A 82 7.25 8.75 -20.04
C THR A 82 7.67 7.71 -21.07
N GLU A 83 8.17 6.55 -20.65
CA GLU A 83 8.52 5.45 -21.57
C GLU A 83 7.28 4.96 -22.34
N ALA A 84 6.14 4.82 -21.67
CA ALA A 84 4.92 4.35 -22.30
C ALA A 84 4.41 5.31 -23.38
N LEU A 85 4.41 6.62 -23.10
CA LEU A 85 3.99 7.64 -24.05
C LEU A 85 4.96 7.74 -25.24
N LEU A 86 6.27 7.61 -25.01
CA LEU A 86 7.29 7.51 -26.07
C LEU A 86 7.07 6.27 -26.96
N THR A 87 6.72 5.13 -26.36
CA THR A 87 6.35 3.91 -27.09
C THR A 87 5.10 4.12 -27.93
N SER A 88 4.05 4.74 -27.39
CA SER A 88 2.81 5.00 -28.12
C SER A 88 2.98 5.97 -29.30
N LEU A 89 3.85 6.98 -29.20
CA LEU A 89 4.12 7.89 -30.32
C LEU A 89 4.73 7.20 -31.55
N ARG A 90 5.36 6.04 -31.38
CA ARG A 90 5.95 5.24 -32.48
C ARG A 90 4.97 4.22 -33.07
N ARG A 91 3.74 4.15 -32.56
CA ARG A 91 2.67 3.28 -33.06
C ARG A 91 1.73 4.08 -33.98
N PRO A 92 0.92 3.39 -34.80
CA PRO A 92 -0.18 4.03 -35.51
C PRO A 92 -1.05 4.85 -34.54
N PRO A 93 -1.58 6.00 -34.96
CA PRO A 93 -2.41 6.84 -34.09
C PRO A 93 -3.56 6.05 -33.48
N ASP A 94 -3.72 6.15 -32.16
CA ASP A 94 -4.91 5.67 -31.47
C ASP A 94 -6.03 6.71 -31.68
N ALA A 95 -7.18 6.27 -32.20
CA ALA A 95 -8.31 7.14 -32.49
C ALA A 95 -8.85 7.90 -31.26
N GLY A 96 -8.49 7.48 -30.05
CA GLY A 96 -8.99 8.06 -28.80
C GLY A 96 -8.15 9.16 -28.14
N VAL A 97 -6.95 9.49 -28.66
CA VAL A 97 -6.04 10.49 -28.03
C VAL A 97 -5.27 11.30 -29.09
N ASP A 98 -5.27 12.63 -28.94
CA ASP A 98 -4.52 13.54 -29.81
C ASP A 98 -3.00 13.37 -29.68
N ARG A 99 -2.32 13.32 -30.83
CA ARG A 99 -0.86 13.12 -30.92
C ARG A 99 -0.07 14.31 -30.36
N GLY A 100 -0.54 15.54 -30.54
CA GLY A 100 0.12 16.75 -30.01
C GLY A 100 0.12 16.77 -28.48
N THR A 101 -0.96 16.30 -27.88
CA THR A 101 -1.10 16.14 -26.43
C THR A 101 -0.09 15.12 -25.88
N LEU A 102 0.09 13.98 -26.57
CA LEU A 102 1.11 12.98 -26.21
C LEU A 102 2.53 13.55 -26.32
N ILE A 103 2.85 14.29 -27.38
CA ILE A 103 4.16 14.95 -27.57
C ILE A 103 4.45 15.91 -26.41
N THR A 104 3.47 16.75 -26.06
CA THR A 104 3.60 17.72 -24.97
C THR A 104 3.86 17.03 -23.63
N ALA A 105 3.13 15.95 -23.35
CA ALA A 105 3.30 15.19 -22.12
C ALA A 105 4.68 14.52 -22.06
N VAL A 106 5.17 13.96 -23.17
CA VAL A 106 6.51 13.36 -23.27
C VAL A 106 7.61 14.39 -23.03
N ASP A 107 7.55 15.56 -23.68
CA ASP A 107 8.56 16.61 -23.48
C ASP A 107 8.64 17.03 -22.01
N ARG A 108 7.49 17.26 -21.36
CA ARG A 108 7.44 17.62 -19.93
C ARG A 108 8.00 16.51 -19.04
N GLY A 109 7.67 15.25 -19.31
CA GLY A 109 8.18 14.09 -18.59
C GLY A 109 9.70 13.94 -18.72
N LEU A 110 10.24 14.06 -19.93
CA LEU A 110 11.68 14.02 -20.19
C LEU A 110 12.44 15.17 -19.51
N ARG A 111 11.94 16.41 -19.58
CA ARG A 111 12.53 17.56 -18.86
C ARG A 111 12.54 17.36 -17.36
N TRP A 112 11.48 16.74 -16.82
CA TRP A 112 11.42 16.40 -15.42
C TRP A 112 12.48 15.34 -15.06
N LEU A 113 12.57 14.25 -15.82
CA LEU A 113 13.51 13.15 -15.59
C LEU A 113 14.97 13.60 -15.65
N VAL A 114 15.35 14.37 -16.68
CA VAL A 114 16.71 14.93 -16.80
C VAL A 114 17.07 15.75 -15.57
N ARG A 115 16.18 16.66 -15.14
CA ARG A 115 16.42 17.48 -13.95
C ARG A 115 16.51 16.63 -12.67
N ARG A 116 15.62 15.66 -12.51
CA ARG A 116 15.56 14.81 -11.31
C ARG A 116 16.79 13.91 -11.19
N LEU A 117 17.24 13.32 -12.29
CA LEU A 117 18.34 12.35 -12.30
C LEU A 117 19.72 13.00 -12.37
N ALA A 118 19.85 14.25 -12.81
CA ALA A 118 21.11 14.98 -12.79
C ALA A 118 21.76 15.05 -11.39
N GLY A 119 20.95 15.06 -10.33
CA GLY A 119 21.42 15.03 -8.94
C GLY A 119 21.75 13.64 -8.40
N ARG A 120 21.61 12.58 -9.22
CA ARG A 120 21.76 11.16 -8.83
C ARG A 120 21.11 10.85 -7.47
N PRO A 121 19.80 11.10 -7.32
CA PRO A 121 19.11 10.98 -6.04
C PRO A 121 19.16 9.53 -5.54
N SER A 122 18.98 9.32 -4.24
CA SER A 122 18.62 8.01 -3.71
C SER A 122 17.17 7.67 -4.08
N ILE A 123 16.87 6.38 -4.23
CA ILE A 123 15.51 5.92 -4.51
C ILE A 123 14.79 5.50 -3.22
N PRO A 124 13.49 5.80 -3.07
CA PRO A 124 12.69 5.18 -2.01
C PRO A 124 12.73 3.66 -2.12
N ASP A 125 12.64 2.96 -0.98
CA ASP A 125 12.64 1.49 -0.90
C ASP A 125 11.25 0.92 -1.28
N THR A 126 10.75 1.27 -2.47
CA THR A 126 9.56 0.65 -3.07
C THR A 126 9.88 -0.73 -3.63
N VAL A 127 8.86 -1.56 -3.85
CA VAL A 127 9.02 -2.95 -4.30
C VAL A 127 9.77 -2.97 -5.62
N ALA A 128 10.89 -3.71 -5.64
CA ALA A 128 11.73 -3.93 -6.81
C ALA A 128 12.31 -2.66 -7.47
N ALA A 129 12.34 -1.51 -6.79
CA ALA A 129 12.88 -0.27 -7.35
C ALA A 129 14.29 -0.42 -7.93
N GLU A 130 15.12 -1.26 -7.30
CA GLU A 130 16.49 -1.62 -7.70
C GLU A 130 16.61 -2.32 -9.06
N ILE A 131 15.54 -2.94 -9.58
CA ILE A 131 15.49 -3.50 -10.93
C ILE A 131 14.60 -2.69 -11.87
N LEU A 132 13.55 -2.04 -11.35
CA LEU A 132 12.61 -1.26 -12.16
C LEU A 132 13.25 0.03 -12.68
N VAL A 133 13.93 0.78 -11.81
CA VAL A 133 14.57 2.05 -12.17
C VAL A 133 15.63 1.86 -13.27
N PRO A 134 16.62 0.96 -13.14
CA PRO A 134 17.60 0.77 -14.21
C PRO A 134 16.98 0.23 -15.50
N ALA A 135 15.98 -0.67 -15.42
CA ALA A 135 15.28 -1.17 -16.60
C ALA A 135 14.55 -0.05 -17.36
N LEU A 136 13.84 0.83 -16.64
CA LEU A 136 13.11 1.94 -17.25
C LEU A 136 14.03 3.04 -17.76
N VAL A 137 15.10 3.39 -17.03
CA VAL A 137 16.12 4.34 -17.51
C VAL A 137 16.75 3.83 -18.81
N ALA A 138 17.11 2.55 -18.88
CA ALA A 138 17.60 1.93 -20.11
C ALA A 138 16.58 2.00 -21.25
N ALA A 139 15.30 1.73 -20.97
CA ALA A 139 14.23 1.81 -21.96
C ALA A 139 14.03 3.24 -22.49
N VAL A 140 13.97 4.25 -21.63
CA VAL A 140 13.86 5.67 -22.04
C VAL A 140 15.09 6.10 -22.84
N ASN A 141 16.30 5.72 -22.41
CA ASN A 141 17.52 6.01 -23.16
C ASN A 141 17.50 5.38 -24.55
N ALA A 142 16.96 4.17 -24.71
CA ALA A 142 16.77 3.56 -26.04
C ALA A 142 15.75 4.31 -26.92
N HIS A 143 14.80 5.05 -26.32
CA HIS A 143 13.95 5.97 -27.08
C HIS A 143 14.68 7.25 -27.47
N LEU A 144 15.49 7.83 -26.57
CA LEU A 144 16.29 9.02 -26.86
C LEU A 144 17.32 8.74 -27.97
N ASP A 145 17.99 7.59 -27.94
CA ASP A 145 18.89 7.15 -29.00
C ASP A 145 18.17 7.01 -30.35
N ARG A 146 16.93 6.50 -30.32
CA ARG A 146 16.09 6.42 -31.53
C ARG A 146 15.60 7.77 -32.01
N LEU A 147 15.40 8.77 -31.15
CA LEU A 147 15.04 10.13 -31.58
C LEU A 147 16.18 10.83 -32.32
N ALA A 148 17.43 10.44 -32.06
CA ALA A 148 18.59 10.94 -32.80
C ALA A 148 18.67 10.39 -34.24
N SER A 149 18.24 9.14 -34.46
CA SER A 149 18.28 8.48 -35.78
C SER A 149 16.95 8.54 -36.55
N ASP A 150 15.83 8.60 -35.86
CA ASP A 150 14.46 8.66 -36.40
C ASP A 150 13.64 9.68 -35.57
N PRO A 151 13.75 10.98 -35.93
CA PRO A 151 13.12 12.08 -35.20
C PRO A 151 11.59 12.02 -35.21
N LEU A 152 10.98 12.46 -34.11
CA LEU A 152 9.53 12.68 -34.02
C LEU A 152 9.24 14.19 -34.03
N PRO A 153 8.43 14.71 -34.97
CA PRO A 153 8.09 16.12 -35.01
C PRO A 153 7.52 16.61 -33.66
N GLY A 154 8.04 17.73 -33.15
CA GLY A 154 7.66 18.29 -31.85
C GLY A 154 8.50 17.78 -30.67
N LEU A 155 9.45 16.87 -30.91
CA LEU A 155 10.46 16.42 -29.95
C LEU A 155 11.89 16.69 -30.45
N ASP A 156 12.06 17.63 -31.39
CA ASP A 156 13.33 17.91 -32.08
C ASP A 156 14.46 18.30 -31.10
N SER A 157 14.13 18.92 -29.97
CA SER A 157 15.08 19.25 -28.89
C SER A 157 15.75 18.02 -28.26
N TRP A 158 15.18 16.83 -28.43
CA TRP A 158 15.66 15.58 -27.86
C TRP A 158 16.52 14.76 -28.81
N SER A 159 16.65 15.15 -30.09
CA SER A 159 17.50 14.48 -31.07
C SER A 159 19.01 14.74 -30.87
N GLY A 160 19.38 15.63 -29.94
CA GLY A 160 20.77 16.02 -29.66
C GLY A 160 21.59 15.08 -28.77
N GLY A 161 21.15 13.83 -28.57
CA GLY A 161 21.90 12.82 -27.80
C GLY A 161 21.77 12.92 -26.28
N ALA A 162 20.70 13.54 -25.77
CA ALA A 162 20.40 13.56 -24.33
C ALA A 162 20.24 12.13 -23.78
N ARG A 163 20.71 11.89 -22.56
CA ARG A 163 20.54 10.62 -21.84
C ARG A 163 20.20 10.87 -20.38
N LEU A 164 19.51 9.90 -19.78
CA LEU A 164 19.22 9.84 -18.36
C LEU A 164 20.32 9.06 -17.62
N ASP A 165 20.80 9.63 -16.52
CA ASP A 165 21.71 8.98 -15.59
C ASP A 165 20.97 8.03 -14.64
N LEU A 166 21.71 7.09 -14.05
CA LEU A 166 21.19 6.26 -12.97
C LEU A 166 21.35 6.95 -11.60
N PRO A 167 20.41 6.72 -10.67
CA PRO A 167 20.58 6.99 -9.23
C PRO A 167 21.91 6.49 -8.66
N SER A 168 22.33 7.06 -7.53
CA SER A 168 23.63 6.72 -6.92
C SER A 168 23.70 5.29 -6.36
N ASP A 169 22.56 4.74 -5.96
CA ASP A 169 22.36 3.48 -5.22
C ASP A 169 21.89 2.31 -6.09
N VAL A 170 21.86 2.50 -7.41
CA VAL A 170 21.37 1.49 -8.38
C VAL A 170 22.53 0.79 -9.08
N ASP A 171 22.53 -0.55 -9.01
CA ASP A 171 23.44 -1.39 -9.79
C ASP A 171 22.94 -1.53 -11.24
N ALA A 172 23.67 -0.89 -12.17
CA ALA A 172 23.34 -0.88 -13.59
C ALA A 172 23.30 -2.28 -14.25
N ASP A 173 24.04 -3.25 -13.71
CA ASP A 173 24.22 -4.57 -14.31
C ASP A 173 23.25 -5.61 -13.74
N LEU A 174 22.56 -5.32 -12.63
CA LEU A 174 21.69 -6.27 -11.94
C LEU A 174 20.62 -6.86 -12.88
N VAL A 175 19.89 -6.00 -13.61
CA VAL A 175 18.84 -6.43 -14.55
C VAL A 175 19.42 -7.30 -15.67
N CYS A 176 20.60 -6.94 -16.19
CA CYS A 176 21.29 -7.71 -17.21
C CYS A 176 21.69 -9.10 -16.73
N ARG A 177 22.18 -9.21 -15.48
CA ARG A 177 22.53 -10.50 -14.85
C ARG A 177 21.29 -11.36 -14.63
N LEU A 178 20.21 -10.80 -14.10
CA LEU A 178 18.93 -11.52 -13.91
C LEU A 178 18.36 -11.99 -15.24
N GLY A 179 18.31 -11.12 -16.25
CA GLY A 179 17.83 -11.49 -17.58
C GLY A 179 18.68 -12.57 -18.26
N ARG A 180 20.00 -12.59 -18.02
CA ARG A 180 20.88 -13.67 -18.48
C ARG A 180 20.55 -14.99 -17.77
N ALA A 181 20.40 -14.96 -16.44
CA ALA A 181 20.08 -16.15 -15.65
C ALA A 181 18.80 -16.84 -16.13
N VAL A 182 17.74 -16.06 -16.39
CA VAL A 182 16.47 -16.59 -16.93
C VAL A 182 16.65 -17.25 -18.30
N ARG A 183 17.36 -16.58 -19.21
CA ARG A 183 17.62 -17.11 -20.57
C ARG A 183 18.45 -18.40 -20.56
N THR A 184 19.32 -18.57 -19.56
CA THR A 184 20.12 -19.79 -19.39
C THR A 184 19.40 -20.88 -18.57
N GLY A 185 18.10 -20.74 -18.31
CA GLY A 185 17.29 -21.74 -17.60
C GLY A 185 17.37 -21.68 -16.07
N GLY A 186 17.90 -20.60 -15.51
CA GLY A 186 17.89 -20.36 -14.06
C GLY A 186 16.47 -20.09 -13.55
N THR A 187 16.17 -20.55 -12.34
CA THR A 187 14.90 -20.29 -11.66
C THR A 187 14.91 -18.90 -11.02
N LEU A 188 13.81 -18.16 -11.18
CA LEU A 188 13.62 -16.91 -10.47
C LEU A 188 12.99 -17.17 -9.10
N PRO A 189 13.41 -16.45 -8.04
CA PRO A 189 12.65 -16.36 -6.81
C PRO A 189 11.21 -15.91 -7.10
N THR A 190 10.25 -16.53 -6.41
CA THR A 190 8.82 -16.21 -6.57
C THR A 190 8.50 -14.76 -6.24
N THR A 191 9.25 -14.13 -5.33
CA THR A 191 9.16 -12.69 -5.01
C THR A 191 9.42 -11.80 -6.23
N LEU A 192 10.25 -12.24 -7.19
CA LEU A 192 10.52 -11.48 -8.41
C LEU A 192 9.45 -11.65 -9.49
N HIS A 193 8.52 -12.61 -9.33
CA HIS A 193 7.44 -12.80 -10.31
C HIS A 193 6.55 -11.56 -10.41
N HIS A 194 6.36 -10.83 -9.31
CA HIS A 194 5.55 -9.61 -9.26
C HIS A 194 6.14 -8.48 -10.15
N SER A 195 7.45 -8.48 -10.38
CA SER A 195 8.19 -7.45 -11.14
C SER A 195 8.90 -8.02 -12.38
N LEU A 196 8.34 -9.10 -12.96
CA LEU A 196 8.98 -9.82 -14.07
C LEU A 196 9.19 -8.93 -15.31
N GLU A 197 8.35 -7.93 -15.52
CA GLU A 197 8.43 -6.99 -16.65
C GLU A 197 9.77 -6.23 -16.71
N ALA A 198 10.47 -6.10 -15.57
CA ALA A 198 11.79 -5.50 -15.50
C ALA A 198 12.81 -6.20 -16.42
N LEU A 199 12.60 -7.50 -16.69
CA LEU A 199 13.52 -8.32 -17.48
C LEU A 199 13.30 -8.18 -19.00
N GLY A 200 12.36 -7.32 -19.42
CA GLY A 200 12.05 -7.06 -20.82
C GLY A 200 11.71 -8.33 -21.59
N GLY A 201 12.39 -8.58 -22.71
CA GLY A 201 12.14 -9.75 -23.56
C GLY A 201 12.35 -11.11 -22.86
N ALA A 202 13.13 -11.16 -21.78
CA ALA A 202 13.34 -12.39 -21.02
C ALA A 202 12.15 -12.79 -20.13
N ALA A 203 11.20 -11.88 -19.88
CA ALA A 203 9.97 -12.17 -19.13
C ALA A 203 9.04 -13.15 -19.87
N ARG A 204 9.07 -13.10 -21.20
CA ARG A 204 8.09 -13.80 -22.05
C ARG A 204 8.23 -15.31 -21.92
N GLY A 205 7.20 -15.96 -21.39
CA GLY A 205 7.20 -17.41 -21.16
C GLY A 205 8.40 -17.89 -20.34
N ALA A 206 8.86 -17.08 -19.39
CA ALA A 206 10.02 -17.38 -18.56
C ALA A 206 9.92 -18.81 -17.96
N PRO A 207 10.97 -19.65 -18.07
CA PRO A 207 10.92 -21.03 -17.61
C PRO A 207 10.59 -21.15 -16.11
N GLY A 208 9.70 -22.08 -15.75
CA GLY A 208 9.30 -22.32 -14.37
C GLY A 208 8.37 -21.27 -13.76
N VAL A 209 8.00 -20.23 -14.53
CA VAL A 209 7.09 -19.17 -14.09
C VAL A 209 5.68 -19.47 -14.59
N VAL A 210 4.76 -19.71 -13.65
CA VAL A 210 3.36 -20.09 -13.94
C VAL A 210 2.38 -19.12 -13.26
N PRO A 211 1.47 -18.49 -14.01
CA PRO A 211 0.42 -17.65 -13.43
C PRO A 211 -0.55 -18.46 -12.56
N THR A 212 -1.01 -17.88 -11.45
CA THR A 212 -2.05 -18.43 -10.59
C THR A 212 -3.35 -17.67 -10.83
N GLY A 213 -4.44 -18.38 -11.16
CA GLY A 213 -5.71 -17.73 -11.53
C GLY A 213 -5.61 -16.81 -12.76
N GLY A 214 -4.59 -17.01 -13.61
CA GLY A 214 -4.28 -16.14 -14.75
C GLY A 214 -3.37 -14.96 -14.44
N ALA A 215 -3.22 -14.58 -13.16
CA ALA A 215 -2.33 -13.50 -12.73
C ALA A 215 -0.93 -14.04 -12.44
N LEU A 216 0.10 -13.31 -12.87
CA LEU A 216 1.47 -13.58 -12.46
C LEU A 216 1.86 -12.66 -11.30
N GLY A 217 2.12 -13.25 -10.13
CA GLY A 217 2.49 -12.51 -8.92
C GLY A 217 1.53 -11.37 -8.59
N CYS A 218 0.23 -11.52 -8.85
CA CYS A 218 -0.77 -10.46 -8.68
C CYS A 218 -0.45 -9.13 -9.42
N SER A 219 0.30 -9.17 -10.53
CA SER A 219 0.82 -7.98 -11.22
C SER A 219 0.34 -7.93 -12.68
N PRO A 220 -0.52 -6.97 -13.07
CA PRO A 220 -0.94 -6.80 -14.47
C PRO A 220 0.23 -6.64 -15.47
N ALA A 221 1.28 -5.91 -15.13
CA ALA A 221 2.46 -5.67 -15.95
C ALA A 221 3.29 -6.94 -16.11
N ALA A 222 3.56 -7.67 -15.02
CA ALA A 222 4.29 -8.94 -15.10
C ALA A 222 3.49 -9.97 -15.92
N THR A 223 2.16 -9.98 -15.75
CA THR A 223 1.27 -10.85 -16.53
C THR A 223 1.30 -10.50 -18.01
N ALA A 224 1.23 -9.22 -18.38
CA ALA A 224 1.34 -8.77 -19.76
C ALA A 224 2.72 -9.07 -20.37
N ALA A 225 3.80 -8.85 -19.62
CA ALA A 225 5.17 -9.15 -20.04
C ALA A 225 5.38 -10.66 -20.30
N TRP A 226 4.86 -11.50 -19.41
CA TRP A 226 4.95 -12.95 -19.51
C TRP A 226 4.17 -13.49 -20.73
N LEU A 227 2.95 -12.98 -20.92
CA LEU A 227 2.08 -13.36 -22.04
C LEU A 227 2.68 -12.95 -23.39
N GLY A 228 3.26 -11.75 -23.46
CA GLY A 228 3.91 -11.19 -24.64
C GLY A 228 2.94 -10.83 -25.77
N GLY A 229 3.48 -10.28 -26.87
CA GLY A 229 2.69 -9.76 -28.01
C GLY A 229 2.26 -10.80 -29.05
N ARG A 230 1.85 -12.00 -28.65
CA ARG A 230 1.36 -13.05 -29.58
C ARG A 230 -0.16 -13.00 -29.73
N PRO A 231 -0.77 -13.59 -30.78
CA PRO A 231 -2.19 -13.87 -30.75
C PRO A 231 -2.42 -14.87 -29.60
N VAL A 232 -3.06 -14.38 -28.55
CA VAL A 232 -3.49 -15.19 -27.40
C VAL A 232 -4.93 -15.61 -27.67
N ALA A 233 -5.26 -16.86 -27.39
CA ALA A 233 -6.64 -17.33 -27.50
C ALA A 233 -7.55 -16.48 -26.59
N ALA A 234 -8.75 -16.13 -27.06
CA ALA A 234 -9.66 -15.24 -26.35
C ALA A 234 -10.07 -15.76 -24.96
N ASP A 235 -9.92 -17.07 -24.74
CA ASP A 235 -10.22 -17.79 -23.51
C ASP A 235 -9.02 -17.99 -22.57
N HIS A 236 -7.84 -17.45 -22.91
CA HIS A 236 -6.64 -17.61 -22.10
C HIS A 236 -6.83 -16.98 -20.70
N PRO A 237 -6.53 -17.70 -19.59
CA PRO A 237 -6.76 -17.21 -18.24
C PRO A 237 -6.12 -15.86 -17.94
N SER A 238 -4.86 -15.65 -18.36
CA SER A 238 -4.18 -14.37 -18.19
C SER A 238 -4.79 -13.22 -18.99
N LEU A 239 -5.37 -13.50 -20.16
CA LEU A 239 -6.10 -12.46 -20.90
C LEU A 239 -7.37 -12.08 -20.16
N ARG A 240 -8.13 -13.06 -19.66
CA ARG A 240 -9.33 -12.80 -18.83
C ARG A 240 -9.00 -12.02 -17.57
N TYR A 241 -7.89 -12.34 -16.90
CA TYR A 241 -7.41 -11.59 -15.76
C TYR A 241 -7.13 -10.12 -16.13
N LEU A 242 -6.38 -9.87 -17.21
CA LEU A 242 -6.08 -8.51 -17.66
C LEU A 242 -7.34 -7.73 -18.06
N GLU A 243 -8.30 -8.36 -18.76
CA GLU A 243 -9.60 -7.77 -19.11
C GLU A 243 -10.44 -7.47 -17.86
N HIS A 244 -10.39 -8.34 -16.85
CA HIS A 244 -11.10 -8.14 -15.58
C HIS A 244 -10.55 -6.94 -14.81
N VAL A 245 -9.23 -6.90 -14.55
CA VAL A 245 -8.63 -5.84 -13.72
C VAL A 245 -8.74 -4.47 -14.36
N GLN A 246 -8.62 -4.36 -15.69
CA GLN A 246 -8.84 -3.07 -16.36
C GLN A 246 -10.31 -2.66 -16.37
N GLY A 247 -11.23 -3.64 -16.50
CA GLY A 247 -12.66 -3.38 -16.62
C GLY A 247 -13.19 -2.70 -15.37
N ARG A 248 -12.60 -3.02 -14.21
CA ARG A 248 -12.92 -2.44 -12.90
C ARG A 248 -12.75 -0.91 -12.84
N HIS A 249 -11.81 -0.35 -13.60
CA HIS A 249 -11.54 1.09 -13.61
C HIS A 249 -11.75 1.74 -14.98
N GLY A 250 -12.30 0.99 -15.95
CA GLY A 250 -12.50 1.49 -17.31
C GLY A 250 -11.21 1.73 -18.09
N GLY A 251 -10.15 0.94 -17.84
CA GLY A 251 -8.88 1.00 -18.57
C GLY A 251 -7.64 0.95 -17.67
N PRO A 252 -7.48 1.89 -16.72
CA PRO A 252 -6.40 1.85 -15.73
C PRO A 252 -6.43 0.59 -14.87
N VAL A 253 -5.29 0.22 -14.29
CA VAL A 253 -5.17 -0.99 -13.46
C VAL A 253 -4.46 -0.71 -12.13
N PRO A 254 -4.70 -1.51 -11.08
CA PRO A 254 -3.95 -1.42 -9.83
C PRO A 254 -2.53 -1.99 -9.96
N GLY A 255 -1.62 -1.61 -9.05
CA GLY A 255 -0.25 -2.17 -9.00
C GLY A 255 -0.21 -3.63 -8.56
N VAL A 256 -1.13 -3.99 -7.65
CA VAL A 256 -1.29 -5.35 -7.14
C VAL A 256 -2.77 -5.75 -7.11
N SER A 257 -3.11 -6.90 -7.68
CA SER A 257 -4.42 -7.55 -7.56
C SER A 257 -4.33 -9.01 -8.02
N PRO A 258 -4.96 -9.97 -7.32
CA PRO A 258 -5.77 -9.81 -6.11
C PRO A 258 -4.95 -9.56 -4.82
N ILE A 259 -5.57 -8.91 -3.83
CA ILE A 259 -5.06 -8.73 -2.45
C ILE A 259 -5.97 -9.42 -1.41
N THR A 260 -6.55 -10.56 -1.77
CA THR A 260 -7.66 -11.21 -1.06
C THR A 260 -7.39 -11.45 0.42
N THR A 261 -6.26 -12.08 0.75
CA THR A 261 -5.92 -12.45 2.13
C THR A 261 -5.62 -11.20 2.94
N PHE A 262 -4.82 -10.30 2.37
CA PHE A 262 -4.43 -9.03 2.97
C PHE A 262 -5.67 -8.19 3.32
N GLU A 263 -6.55 -7.93 2.35
CA GLU A 263 -7.73 -7.08 2.57
C GLU A 263 -8.64 -7.67 3.68
N ARG A 264 -8.88 -8.97 3.63
CA ARG A 264 -9.70 -9.67 4.64
C ARG A 264 -9.06 -9.62 6.03
N ALA A 265 -7.77 -9.92 6.12
CA ALA A 265 -7.05 -9.90 7.39
C ALA A 265 -7.05 -8.48 7.99
N TRP A 266 -6.81 -7.44 7.19
CA TRP A 266 -6.78 -6.06 7.69
C TRP A 266 -8.16 -5.52 8.08
N VAL A 267 -9.19 -5.71 7.24
CA VAL A 267 -10.55 -5.25 7.54
C VAL A 267 -11.08 -5.92 8.81
N LEU A 268 -10.90 -7.24 8.93
CA LEU A 268 -11.32 -7.99 10.12
C LEU A 268 -10.47 -7.64 11.34
N ALA A 269 -9.17 -7.39 11.19
CA ALA A 269 -8.31 -6.97 12.30
C ALA A 269 -8.69 -5.58 12.82
N ALA A 270 -9.06 -4.63 11.95
CA ALA A 270 -9.54 -3.31 12.34
C ALA A 270 -10.85 -3.42 13.15
N ALA A 271 -11.81 -4.22 12.66
CA ALA A 271 -13.06 -4.48 13.37
C ALA A 271 -12.84 -5.15 14.74
N ALA A 272 -12.00 -6.18 14.78
CA ALA A 272 -11.64 -6.91 15.99
C ALA A 272 -10.91 -6.04 17.03
N THR A 273 -10.00 -5.18 16.58
CA THR A 273 -9.22 -4.29 17.46
C THR A 273 -10.10 -3.22 18.10
N ALA A 274 -11.04 -2.66 17.34
CA ALA A 274 -11.97 -1.64 17.82
C ALA A 274 -13.23 -2.20 18.51
N GLY A 275 -13.43 -3.52 18.50
CA GLY A 275 -14.61 -4.15 19.08
C GLY A 275 -15.91 -3.78 18.36
N ILE A 276 -15.87 -3.64 17.03
CA ILE A 276 -17.06 -3.34 16.23
C ILE A 276 -17.97 -4.58 16.24
N PRO A 277 -19.25 -4.46 16.66
CA PRO A 277 -20.16 -5.59 16.73
C PRO A 277 -20.69 -5.95 15.33
N VAL A 278 -19.93 -6.74 14.58
CA VAL A 278 -20.34 -7.26 13.25
C VAL A 278 -20.37 -8.78 13.21
N ALA A 279 -21.38 -9.32 12.54
CA ALA A 279 -21.42 -10.73 12.20
C ALA A 279 -20.50 -10.98 11.00
N VAL A 280 -19.42 -11.71 11.22
CA VAL A 280 -18.47 -12.05 10.16
C VAL A 280 -19.02 -13.22 9.33
N PRO A 281 -19.20 -13.06 8.00
CA PRO A 281 -19.57 -14.18 7.13
C PRO A 281 -18.55 -15.33 7.24
N PRO A 282 -18.98 -16.59 7.50
CA PRO A 282 -18.06 -17.72 7.68
C PRO A 282 -17.07 -17.90 6.54
N VAL A 283 -17.52 -17.67 5.29
CA VAL A 283 -16.68 -17.76 4.08
C VAL A 283 -15.40 -16.92 4.17
N LEU A 284 -15.42 -15.76 4.83
CA LEU A 284 -14.22 -14.92 4.95
C LEU A 284 -13.18 -15.55 5.88
N LEU A 285 -13.62 -16.21 6.97
CA LEU A 285 -12.74 -16.92 7.90
C LEU A 285 -12.27 -18.25 7.32
N ASP A 286 -13.17 -18.97 6.65
CA ASP A 286 -12.87 -20.24 5.99
C ASP A 286 -11.81 -20.04 4.90
N ASP A 287 -11.96 -19.02 4.06
CA ASP A 287 -10.98 -18.70 3.03
C ASP A 287 -9.64 -18.25 3.61
N LEU A 288 -9.63 -17.43 4.68
CA LEU A 288 -8.39 -17.05 5.38
C LEU A 288 -7.69 -18.28 5.95
N SER A 289 -8.44 -19.21 6.54
CA SER A 289 -7.92 -20.47 7.06
C SER A 289 -7.39 -21.37 5.95
N ALA A 290 -8.08 -21.43 4.80
CA ALA A 290 -7.67 -22.23 3.65
C ALA A 290 -6.42 -21.69 2.93
N ALA A 291 -6.09 -20.42 3.11
CA ALA A 291 -4.90 -19.80 2.52
C ALA A 291 -3.58 -20.25 3.18
N PHE A 292 -3.62 -20.89 4.36
CA PHE A 292 -2.41 -21.33 5.08
C PHE A 292 -1.69 -22.48 4.36
N GLY A 293 -0.43 -22.23 4.00
CA GLY A 293 0.55 -23.23 3.64
C GLY A 293 1.58 -23.46 4.76
N GLY A 294 2.60 -24.27 4.48
CA GLY A 294 3.66 -24.61 5.45
C GLY A 294 4.50 -23.42 5.93
N LEU A 295 4.52 -22.33 5.16
CA LEU A 295 5.20 -21.07 5.51
C LEU A 295 4.21 -19.96 5.91
N GLY A 296 2.92 -20.25 6.07
CA GLY A 296 1.90 -19.24 6.37
C GLY A 296 1.07 -18.87 5.15
N VAL A 297 0.61 -17.62 5.09
CA VAL A 297 -0.29 -17.13 4.01
C VAL A 297 0.39 -16.04 3.18
N PRO A 298 0.07 -15.94 1.88
CA PRO A 298 0.43 -14.78 1.07
C PRO A 298 -0.65 -13.70 1.12
N SER A 299 -0.30 -12.45 0.78
CA SER A 299 -1.25 -11.34 0.60
C SER A 299 -2.38 -11.66 -0.39
N GLY A 300 -2.07 -12.44 -1.43
CA GLY A 300 -3.02 -12.91 -2.44
C GLY A 300 -2.54 -14.14 -3.21
N PRO A 301 -3.43 -14.87 -3.91
CA PRO A 301 -3.08 -16.07 -4.66
C PRO A 301 -1.97 -15.83 -5.71
N GLY A 302 -0.88 -16.59 -5.62
CA GLY A 302 0.25 -16.50 -6.54
C GLY A 302 1.42 -15.64 -6.05
N LEU A 303 1.29 -14.98 -4.90
CA LEU A 303 2.40 -14.39 -4.16
C LEU A 303 3.01 -15.41 -3.17
N PRO A 304 4.28 -15.26 -2.78
CA PRO A 304 4.87 -16.04 -1.69
C PRO A 304 4.28 -15.64 -0.34
N ALA A 305 4.25 -16.58 0.60
CA ALA A 305 3.85 -16.31 1.98
C ALA A 305 4.88 -15.42 2.70
N ASP A 306 4.38 -14.57 3.59
CA ASP A 306 5.18 -13.64 4.39
C ASP A 306 4.72 -13.60 5.84
N ALA A 307 5.59 -13.11 6.73
CA ALA A 307 5.28 -13.05 8.15
C ALA A 307 4.21 -12.02 8.51
N ASP A 308 3.98 -11.00 7.68
CA ASP A 308 3.08 -9.89 8.00
C ASP A 308 1.62 -10.31 7.83
N ASP A 309 1.27 -10.78 6.63
CA ASP A 309 -0.04 -11.33 6.31
C ASP A 309 -0.34 -12.56 7.17
N THR A 310 0.67 -13.42 7.41
CA THR A 310 0.53 -14.57 8.31
C THR A 310 0.19 -14.14 9.72
N ALA A 311 0.87 -13.15 10.29
CA ALA A 311 0.59 -12.69 11.64
C ALA A 311 -0.78 -11.99 11.74
N ALA A 312 -1.17 -11.20 10.73
CA ALA A 312 -2.48 -10.58 10.67
C ALA A 312 -3.62 -11.62 10.59
N ALA A 313 -3.48 -12.62 9.71
CA ALA A 313 -4.45 -13.70 9.57
C ALA A 313 -4.57 -14.55 10.85
N LEU A 314 -3.44 -14.92 11.47
CA LEU A 314 -3.43 -15.64 12.75
C LEU A 314 -4.16 -14.87 13.86
N TYR A 315 -3.93 -13.55 13.94
CA TYR A 315 -4.62 -12.69 14.91
C TYR A 315 -6.14 -12.69 14.70
N VAL A 316 -6.59 -12.53 13.45
CA VAL A 316 -8.02 -12.52 13.10
C VAL A 316 -8.67 -13.86 13.42
N LEU A 317 -8.09 -14.97 12.96
CA LEU A 317 -8.64 -16.31 13.19
C LEU A 317 -8.75 -16.59 14.70
N ALA A 318 -7.70 -16.31 15.47
CA ALA A 318 -7.72 -16.49 16.92
C ALA A 318 -8.74 -15.58 17.64
N HIS A 319 -8.99 -14.37 17.11
CA HIS A 319 -10.01 -13.47 17.65
C HIS A 319 -11.43 -14.03 17.44
N PHE A 320 -11.71 -14.58 16.26
CA PHE A 320 -13.03 -15.13 15.90
C PHE A 320 -13.20 -16.62 16.24
N GLY A 321 -12.31 -17.18 17.07
CA GLY A 321 -12.46 -18.52 17.62
C GLY A 321 -11.93 -19.66 16.74
N THR A 322 -11.32 -19.35 15.60
CA THR A 322 -10.66 -20.34 14.75
C THR A 322 -9.21 -20.50 15.18
N ARG A 323 -8.83 -21.71 15.60
CA ARG A 323 -7.46 -21.99 16.03
C ARG A 323 -6.58 -22.32 14.82
N GLN A 324 -5.50 -21.56 14.67
CA GLN A 324 -4.37 -21.88 13.80
C GLN A 324 -3.07 -21.80 14.61
N PRO A 325 -2.12 -22.74 14.45
CA PRO A 325 -0.84 -22.66 15.14
C PRO A 325 -0.02 -21.48 14.61
N VAL A 326 0.65 -20.76 15.52
CA VAL A 326 1.59 -19.69 15.16
C VAL A 326 2.91 -20.22 14.60
N ASP A 327 3.05 -21.54 14.46
CA ASP A 327 4.27 -22.23 14.03
C ASP A 327 4.93 -21.71 12.74
N PRO A 328 4.17 -21.33 11.68
CA PRO A 328 4.77 -20.82 10.46
C PRO A 328 5.62 -19.55 10.66
N LEU A 329 5.29 -18.71 11.65
CA LEU A 329 6.05 -17.49 11.93
C LEU A 329 7.51 -17.76 12.31
N TRP A 330 7.81 -18.93 12.90
CA TRP A 330 9.18 -19.25 13.32
C TRP A 330 10.14 -19.46 12.15
N ALA A 331 9.63 -19.75 10.94
CA ALA A 331 10.45 -19.81 9.73
C ALA A 331 11.07 -18.44 9.36
N TYR A 332 10.48 -17.36 9.87
CA TYR A 332 10.91 -15.98 9.60
C TYR A 332 11.77 -15.39 10.71
N ARG A 333 12.07 -16.16 11.77
CA ARG A 333 12.81 -15.67 12.93
C ARG A 333 14.25 -15.31 12.53
N ALA A 334 14.60 -14.04 12.71
CA ALA A 334 15.95 -13.53 12.47
C ALA A 334 16.86 -13.75 13.69
N ALA A 335 18.17 -13.87 13.45
CA ALA A 335 19.16 -13.97 14.52
C ALA A 335 19.19 -12.72 15.42
N GLY A 336 18.89 -11.54 14.85
CA GLY A 336 18.87 -10.25 15.55
C GLY A 336 17.60 -9.98 16.37
N GLY A 337 16.95 -11.02 16.92
CA GLY A 337 15.83 -10.86 17.87
C GLY A 337 14.47 -10.43 17.27
N HIS A 338 14.40 -10.22 15.95
CA HIS A 338 13.19 -9.83 15.22
C HIS A 338 12.76 -10.92 14.24
N PHE A 339 11.75 -10.65 13.42
CA PHE A 339 11.29 -11.49 12.32
C PHE A 339 11.45 -10.75 10.99
N HIS A 340 11.86 -11.48 9.96
CA HIS A 340 11.84 -11.00 8.59
C HIS A 340 10.41 -10.98 8.05
N CYS A 341 10.04 -10.04 7.19
CA CYS A 341 8.79 -10.13 6.42
C CYS A 341 8.88 -11.24 5.38
N PHE A 342 9.88 -11.16 4.50
CA PHE A 342 10.25 -12.25 3.58
C PHE A 342 11.62 -12.83 3.94
N PRO A 343 11.86 -14.13 3.69
CA PRO A 343 13.20 -14.69 3.85
C PRO A 343 14.22 -13.92 3.01
N ALA A 344 15.42 -13.69 3.56
CA ALA A 344 16.51 -12.96 2.92
C ALA A 344 16.18 -11.50 2.50
N GLU A 345 15.28 -10.82 3.22
CA GLU A 345 15.08 -9.39 3.01
C GLU A 345 16.28 -8.55 3.51
N ARG A 346 16.54 -7.43 2.83
CA ARG A 346 17.61 -6.49 3.22
C ARG A 346 17.16 -5.54 4.33
N THR A 347 16.00 -4.93 4.13
CA THR A 347 15.41 -3.94 5.05
C THR A 347 14.36 -4.66 5.90
N PRO A 348 14.49 -4.67 7.24
CA PRO A 348 13.49 -5.26 8.12
C PRO A 348 12.25 -4.36 8.27
N SER A 349 11.10 -4.98 8.51
CA SER A 349 9.81 -4.30 8.67
C SER A 349 9.42 -4.14 10.15
N THR A 350 9.09 -2.91 10.57
CA THR A 350 8.61 -2.64 11.94
C THR A 350 7.15 -3.02 12.09
N SER A 351 6.33 -2.81 11.06
CA SER A 351 4.91 -3.19 11.06
C SER A 351 4.74 -4.71 11.14
N THR A 352 5.54 -5.46 10.39
CA THR A 352 5.58 -6.93 10.44
C THR A 352 5.91 -7.41 11.85
N ASN A 353 6.93 -6.83 12.48
CA ASN A 353 7.30 -7.22 13.84
C ASN A 353 6.21 -6.85 14.86
N ALA A 354 5.52 -5.74 14.67
CA ALA A 354 4.36 -5.39 15.48
C ALA A 354 3.20 -6.38 15.31
N HIS A 355 2.91 -6.81 14.09
CA HIS A 355 1.87 -7.82 13.82
C HIS A 355 2.26 -9.20 14.37
N VAL A 356 3.52 -9.61 14.20
CA VAL A 356 4.04 -10.87 14.79
C VAL A 356 3.93 -10.82 16.31
N LEU A 357 4.36 -9.73 16.95
CA LEU A 357 4.23 -9.55 18.40
C LEU A 357 2.77 -9.64 18.85
N ARG A 358 1.83 -9.08 18.08
CA ARG A 358 0.40 -9.20 18.33
C ARG A 358 -0.03 -10.66 18.26
N ALA A 359 0.30 -11.38 17.20
CA ALA A 359 -0.10 -12.77 17.02
C ALA A 359 0.43 -13.69 18.14
N ILE A 360 1.75 -13.69 18.38
CA ILE A 360 2.37 -14.57 19.39
C ILE A 360 2.01 -14.15 20.82
N GLY A 361 1.82 -12.86 21.09
CA GLY A 361 1.37 -12.35 22.38
C GLY A 361 -0.07 -12.76 22.68
N GLU A 362 -0.94 -12.69 21.69
CA GLU A 362 -2.33 -13.14 21.79
C GLU A 362 -2.46 -14.66 21.94
N ASP A 363 -1.63 -15.43 21.23
CA ASP A 363 -1.54 -16.89 21.36
C ASP A 363 -1.06 -17.30 22.76
N ALA A 364 0.04 -16.73 23.25
CA ALA A 364 0.59 -17.02 24.57
C ALA A 364 -0.38 -16.73 25.72
N ARG A 365 -1.25 -15.72 25.56
CA ARG A 365 -2.30 -15.39 26.55
C ARG A 365 -3.47 -16.37 26.51
N ARG A 366 -3.89 -16.82 25.33
CA ARG A 366 -5.00 -17.80 25.17
C ARG A 366 -4.56 -19.24 25.46
N HIS A 367 -3.29 -19.55 25.26
CA HIS A 367 -2.75 -20.90 25.32
C HIS A 367 -1.49 -20.96 26.22
N PRO A 368 -1.67 -21.15 27.54
CA PRO A 368 -0.56 -21.16 28.50
C PRO A 368 0.55 -22.18 28.18
N ALA A 369 0.22 -23.28 27.51
CA ALA A 369 1.17 -24.29 27.07
C ALA A 369 2.13 -23.79 25.97
N ALA A 370 1.72 -22.81 25.14
CA ALA A 370 2.55 -22.20 24.11
C ALA A 370 3.44 -21.06 24.64
N ALA A 371 3.10 -20.53 25.82
CA ALA A 371 3.78 -19.37 26.42
C ALA A 371 5.31 -19.54 26.61
N PRO A 372 5.85 -20.70 27.03
CA PRO A 372 7.31 -20.87 27.18
C PRO A 372 8.10 -20.62 25.90
N ARG A 373 7.56 -21.03 24.73
CA ARG A 373 8.18 -20.79 23.43
C ARG A 373 8.04 -19.34 22.98
N CYS A 374 6.90 -18.71 23.25
CA CYS A 374 6.61 -17.34 22.80
C CYS A 374 7.30 -16.28 23.64
N ARG A 375 7.50 -16.49 24.95
CA ARG A 375 8.06 -15.47 25.88
C ARG A 375 9.40 -14.89 25.44
N PRO A 376 10.44 -15.69 25.09
CA PRO A 376 11.71 -15.13 24.62
C PRO A 376 11.55 -14.32 23.33
N ALA A 377 10.68 -14.77 22.44
CA ALA A 377 10.42 -14.09 21.18
C ALA A 377 9.67 -12.76 21.37
N ILE A 378 8.70 -12.72 22.29
CA ILE A 378 7.99 -11.51 22.70
C ILE A 378 8.99 -10.49 23.25
N SER A 379 9.83 -10.89 24.22
CA SER A 379 10.81 -9.97 24.82
C SER A 379 11.76 -9.38 23.79
N SER A 380 12.33 -10.21 22.91
CA SER A 380 13.30 -9.72 21.91
C SER A 380 12.65 -8.81 20.86
N VAL A 381 11.41 -9.08 20.45
CA VAL A 381 10.70 -8.22 19.49
C VAL A 381 10.34 -6.89 20.14
N VAL A 382 9.96 -6.90 21.43
CA VAL A 382 9.71 -5.67 22.19
C VAL A 382 10.98 -4.82 22.28
N GLU A 383 12.11 -5.41 22.66
CA GLU A 383 13.40 -4.73 22.71
C GLU A 383 13.77 -4.15 21.35
N TRP A 384 13.66 -4.96 20.30
CA TRP A 384 13.97 -4.53 18.94
C TRP A 384 13.07 -3.39 18.47
N LEU A 385 11.75 -3.45 18.70
CA LEU A 385 10.84 -2.37 18.31
C LEU A 385 11.15 -1.08 19.06
N VAL A 386 11.51 -1.16 20.35
CA VAL A 386 11.92 0.01 21.14
C VAL A 386 13.22 0.61 20.60
N GLU A 387 14.19 -0.22 20.21
CA GLU A 387 15.44 0.22 19.58
C GLU A 387 15.22 0.88 18.22
N ARG A 388 14.17 0.50 17.48
CA ARG A 388 13.79 1.10 16.19
C ARG A 388 12.92 2.34 16.31
N GLN A 389 12.56 2.78 17.52
CA GLN A 389 11.82 4.02 17.69
C GLN A 389 12.70 5.21 17.33
N GLU A 390 12.16 6.12 16.52
CA GLU A 390 12.82 7.38 16.22
C GLU A 390 12.90 8.26 17.46
N ARG A 391 13.87 9.20 17.46
CA ARG A 391 14.09 10.11 18.60
C ARG A 391 12.86 10.96 18.94
N ASP A 392 12.03 11.26 17.95
CA ASP A 392 10.81 12.03 18.11
C ASP A 392 9.64 11.20 18.69
N GLY A 393 9.77 9.87 18.71
CA GLY A 393 8.77 8.92 19.20
C GLY A 393 8.01 8.17 18.10
N SER A 394 8.28 8.46 16.83
CA SER A 394 7.65 7.79 15.68
C SER A 394 8.36 6.50 15.27
N TRP A 395 7.75 5.77 14.32
CA TRP A 395 8.39 4.68 13.60
C TRP A 395 8.20 4.87 12.09
N TRP A 396 9.11 4.28 11.33
CA TRP A 396 9.00 4.10 9.88
C TRP A 396 8.88 2.62 9.55
N ASP A 397 8.25 2.36 8.41
CA ASP A 397 8.13 1.01 7.87
C ASP A 397 8.31 0.97 6.36
N LYS A 398 8.86 -0.15 5.87
CA LYS A 398 9.15 -0.34 4.45
C LYS A 398 7.91 -0.59 3.59
N TRP A 399 6.77 -0.93 4.17
CA TRP A 399 5.55 -1.24 3.42
C TRP A 399 4.60 -0.05 3.29
N HIS A 400 4.91 1.08 3.94
CA HIS A 400 4.00 2.22 4.01
C HIS A 400 4.75 3.55 4.08
N ALA A 401 4.33 4.52 3.28
CA ALA A 401 4.97 5.83 3.19
C ALA A 401 4.70 6.68 4.45
N SER A 402 3.63 6.40 5.21
CA SER A 402 3.30 7.18 6.39
C SER A 402 3.97 6.67 7.68
N PRO A 403 4.61 7.54 8.48
CA PRO A 403 5.03 7.18 9.83
C PRO A 403 3.84 6.96 10.78
N TYR A 404 2.65 7.49 10.47
CA TYR A 404 1.45 7.30 11.30
C TYR A 404 0.99 5.84 11.29
N TYR A 405 1.09 5.15 10.15
CA TYR A 405 0.81 3.71 10.06
C TYR A 405 1.75 2.90 10.96
N ALA A 406 3.06 3.03 10.75
CA ALA A 406 4.07 2.27 11.48
C ALA A 406 4.00 2.56 12.99
N THR A 407 3.85 3.84 13.35
CA THR A 407 3.69 4.28 14.75
C THR A 407 2.43 3.68 15.38
N ALA A 408 1.29 3.67 14.67
CA ALA A 408 0.07 3.07 15.20
C ALA A 408 0.22 1.56 15.42
N ARG A 409 0.80 0.83 14.46
CA ARG A 409 1.01 -0.62 14.62
C ARG A 409 1.96 -0.92 15.80
N CYS A 410 3.09 -0.23 15.89
CA CYS A 410 4.09 -0.44 16.94
C CYS A 410 3.61 0.01 18.33
N ALA A 411 3.08 1.22 18.46
CA ALA A 411 2.72 1.78 19.76
C ALA A 411 1.57 1.02 20.43
N THR A 412 0.56 0.61 19.66
CA THR A 412 -0.62 -0.09 20.20
C THR A 412 -0.27 -1.50 20.69
N VAL A 413 0.58 -2.24 19.95
CA VAL A 413 1.03 -3.56 20.39
C VAL A 413 1.99 -3.47 21.57
N LEU A 414 2.90 -2.48 21.61
CA LEU A 414 3.83 -2.27 22.71
C LEU A 414 3.11 -1.84 23.99
N ALA A 415 2.05 -1.04 23.88
CA ALA A 415 1.21 -0.69 25.03
C ALA A 415 0.55 -1.92 25.67
N ARG A 416 0.24 -2.94 24.86
CA ARG A 416 -0.45 -4.16 25.29
C ARG A 416 0.48 -5.28 25.76
N HIS A 417 1.55 -5.53 25.01
CA HIS A 417 2.43 -6.69 25.20
C HIS A 417 3.87 -6.32 25.58
N GLY A 418 4.22 -5.03 25.58
CA GLY A 418 5.59 -4.55 25.75
C GLY A 418 6.06 -4.31 27.18
N GLY A 419 5.27 -4.65 28.19
CA GLY A 419 5.63 -4.44 29.60
C GLY A 419 5.92 -2.97 29.94
N THR A 420 6.92 -2.73 30.80
CA THR A 420 7.28 -1.38 31.25
C THR A 420 8.01 -0.58 30.17
N VAL A 421 8.95 -1.21 29.46
CA VAL A 421 9.77 -0.58 28.42
C VAL A 421 8.91 -0.22 27.20
N GLY A 422 8.11 -1.16 26.70
CA GLY A 422 7.18 -0.90 25.60
C GLY A 422 6.12 0.16 25.95
N ALA A 423 5.65 0.20 27.21
CA ALA A 423 4.77 1.27 27.65
C ALA A 423 5.43 2.65 27.65
N ALA A 424 6.75 2.75 27.87
CA ALA A 424 7.47 4.01 27.76
C ALA A 424 7.60 4.47 26.30
N ALA A 425 7.91 3.55 25.39
CA ALA A 425 7.96 3.81 23.96
C ALA A 425 6.58 4.23 23.40
N ALA A 426 5.51 3.54 23.82
CA ALA A 426 4.13 3.89 23.47
C ALA A 426 3.76 5.32 23.94
N ARG A 427 4.20 5.74 25.14
CA ARG A 427 4.01 7.12 25.61
C ARG A 427 4.77 8.15 24.76
N ALA A 428 5.96 7.80 24.25
CA ALA A 428 6.69 8.68 23.34
C ALA A 428 5.95 8.84 22.00
N ALA A 429 5.40 7.75 21.44
CA ALA A 429 4.53 7.83 20.27
C ALA A 429 3.30 8.70 20.48
N VAL A 430 2.61 8.55 21.62
CA VAL A 430 1.45 9.40 21.94
C VAL A 430 1.85 10.88 22.00
N ARG A 431 3.01 11.22 22.57
CA ARG A 431 3.51 12.62 22.55
C ARG A 431 3.80 13.11 21.15
N TRP A 432 4.41 12.28 20.30
CA TRP A 432 4.66 12.60 18.91
C TRP A 432 3.35 12.89 18.15
N VAL A 433 2.36 12.00 18.24
CA VAL A 433 1.04 12.19 17.62
C VAL A 433 0.37 13.47 18.10
N LEU A 434 0.41 13.76 19.40
CA LEU A 434 -0.14 15.01 19.93
C LEU A 434 0.57 16.25 19.38
N ALA A 435 1.88 16.20 19.22
CA ALA A 435 2.69 17.31 18.73
C ALA A 435 2.55 17.53 17.21
N SER A 436 2.17 16.51 16.44
CA SER A 436 2.08 16.56 14.98
C SER A 436 0.66 16.79 14.43
N GLN A 437 -0.34 17.01 15.29
CA GLN A 437 -1.70 17.29 14.83
C GLN A 437 -1.78 18.61 14.07
N HIS A 438 -2.39 18.60 12.89
CA HIS A 438 -2.63 19.81 12.11
C HIS A 438 -3.68 20.72 12.79
N PRO A 439 -3.69 22.04 12.47
CA PRO A 439 -4.66 22.96 13.04
C PRO A 439 -6.13 22.59 12.81
N ASP A 440 -6.45 21.91 11.71
CA ASP A 440 -7.80 21.45 11.38
C ASP A 440 -8.21 20.16 12.13
N GLY A 441 -7.28 19.55 12.87
CA GLY A 441 -7.47 18.32 13.62
C GLY A 441 -7.02 17.06 12.89
N SER A 442 -6.60 17.15 11.64
CA SER A 442 -6.11 16.02 10.84
C SER A 442 -4.66 15.64 11.17
N TRP A 443 -4.22 14.51 10.64
CA TRP A 443 -2.81 14.13 10.56
C TRP A 443 -2.48 13.67 9.14
N GLY A 444 -1.23 13.84 8.75
CA GLY A 444 -0.64 13.12 7.63
C GLY A 444 0.75 13.59 7.25
N ARG A 445 1.47 12.79 6.47
CA ARG A 445 2.88 13.02 6.12
C ARG A 445 3.06 14.23 5.21
N TRP A 446 2.19 14.36 4.21
CA TRP A 446 2.26 15.43 3.20
C TRP A 446 1.11 16.42 3.30
N ALA A 447 -0.07 15.93 3.66
CA ALA A 447 -1.28 16.70 3.93
C ALA A 447 -2.15 15.89 4.91
N GLY A 448 -3.20 16.50 5.47
CA GLY A 448 -4.17 15.75 6.26
C GLY A 448 -4.86 14.68 5.42
N THR A 449 -4.85 13.43 5.88
CA THR A 449 -5.51 12.31 5.18
C THR A 449 -6.45 11.55 6.10
N PHE A 450 -7.49 10.94 5.52
CA PHE A 450 -8.41 10.08 6.25
C PHE A 450 -7.70 8.91 6.94
N GLU A 451 -6.81 8.23 6.21
CA GLU A 451 -6.07 7.06 6.69
C GLU A 451 -5.14 7.40 7.86
N GLU A 452 -4.31 8.43 7.71
CA GLU A 452 -3.33 8.79 8.74
C GLU A 452 -4.00 9.41 9.98
N THR A 453 -5.10 10.14 9.78
CA THR A 453 -5.95 10.63 10.87
C THR A 453 -6.57 9.47 11.65
N ALA A 454 -7.04 8.42 10.96
CA ALA A 454 -7.57 7.22 11.63
C ALA A 454 -6.49 6.52 12.47
N TYR A 455 -5.28 6.35 11.94
CA TYR A 455 -4.15 5.78 12.69
C TYR A 455 -3.73 6.61 13.90
N ALA A 456 -3.71 7.94 13.77
CA ALA A 456 -3.41 8.84 14.87
C ALA A 456 -4.46 8.72 16.00
N VAL A 457 -5.75 8.73 15.66
CA VAL A 457 -6.85 8.52 16.63
C VAL A 457 -6.71 7.18 17.33
N GLN A 458 -6.47 6.09 16.58
CA GLN A 458 -6.25 4.77 17.19
C GLN A 458 -5.04 4.75 18.13
N THR A 459 -3.94 5.39 17.75
CA THR A 459 -2.74 5.50 18.62
C THR A 459 -3.09 6.22 19.92
N LEU A 460 -3.78 7.35 19.85
CA LEU A 460 -4.21 8.12 21.02
C LEU A 460 -5.10 7.29 21.96
N LEU A 461 -6.05 6.53 21.42
CA LEU A 461 -7.05 5.82 22.23
C LEU A 461 -6.56 4.47 22.76
N LEU A 462 -5.76 3.74 21.98
CA LEU A 462 -5.27 2.41 22.37
C LEU A 462 -3.95 2.45 23.15
N ALA A 463 -3.08 3.43 22.87
CA ALA A 463 -1.79 3.57 23.57
C ALA A 463 -1.80 4.69 24.64
N GLY A 464 -2.76 5.62 24.58
CA GLY A 464 -2.83 6.78 25.48
C GLY A 464 -3.58 6.60 26.79
N ALA A 465 -4.13 5.40 27.09
CA ALA A 465 -4.96 5.11 28.27
C ALA A 465 -4.29 5.40 29.65
N ARG A 466 -3.00 5.74 29.69
CA ARG A 466 -2.24 6.09 30.90
C ARG A 466 -1.87 7.58 31.00
N VAL A 467 -2.36 8.43 30.10
CA VAL A 467 -2.15 9.89 30.17
C VAL A 467 -3.30 10.51 30.99
N PRO A 468 -3.04 11.14 32.16
CA PRO A 468 -4.09 11.59 33.07
C PRO A 468 -4.92 12.79 32.58
N ASP A 469 -4.44 13.56 31.61
CA ASP A 469 -5.09 14.77 31.10
C ASP A 469 -5.97 14.48 29.87
N ASP A 470 -7.02 15.30 29.72
CA ASP A 470 -7.98 15.32 28.62
C ASP A 470 -7.36 15.71 27.27
N THR A 471 -6.07 16.04 27.21
CA THR A 471 -5.37 16.40 25.97
C THR A 471 -5.46 15.30 24.92
N VAL A 472 -5.36 14.02 25.32
CA VAL A 472 -5.57 12.87 24.42
C VAL A 472 -6.99 12.85 23.89
N ALA A 473 -7.99 13.03 24.77
CA ALA A 473 -9.40 13.00 24.37
C ALA A 473 -9.76 14.16 23.44
N ARG A 474 -9.27 15.37 23.71
CA ARG A 474 -9.47 16.56 22.85
C ARG A 474 -8.84 16.40 21.47
N ALA A 475 -7.61 15.88 21.40
CA ALA A 475 -6.94 15.63 20.12
C ALA A 475 -7.68 14.56 19.31
N ALA A 476 -8.06 13.45 19.94
CA ALA A 476 -8.85 12.39 19.31
C ALA A 476 -10.20 12.91 18.81
N ALA A 477 -10.93 13.69 19.60
CA ALA A 477 -12.21 14.29 19.20
C ALA A 477 -12.08 15.18 17.96
N ARG A 478 -11.03 16.00 17.86
CA ARG A 478 -10.76 16.81 16.66
C ARG A 478 -10.47 15.94 15.44
N GLY A 479 -9.69 14.87 15.60
CA GLY A 479 -9.44 13.88 14.54
C GLY A 479 -10.73 13.21 14.06
N CYS A 480 -11.55 12.73 14.99
CA CYS A 480 -12.85 12.14 14.67
C CYS A 480 -13.77 13.13 13.96
N ALA A 481 -13.74 14.41 14.32
CA ALA A 481 -14.51 15.44 13.62
C ALA A 481 -14.07 15.62 12.17
N VAL A 482 -12.77 15.45 11.86
CA VAL A 482 -12.27 15.39 10.47
C VAL A 482 -12.79 14.14 9.76
N LEU A 483 -12.65 12.96 10.38
CA LEU A 483 -13.12 11.68 9.79
C LEU A 483 -14.62 11.69 9.47
N LEU A 484 -15.45 12.22 10.37
CA LEU A 484 -16.91 12.33 10.18
C LEU A 484 -17.31 13.29 9.07
N ARG A 485 -16.50 14.31 8.80
CA ARG A 485 -16.73 15.29 7.72
C ARG A 485 -16.10 14.87 6.39
N TRP A 486 -15.31 13.79 6.37
CA TRP A 486 -14.63 13.37 5.15
C TRP A 486 -15.67 12.99 4.07
N PRO A 487 -15.64 13.65 2.89
CA PRO A 487 -16.63 13.41 1.85
C PRO A 487 -16.70 11.94 1.44
N ARG A 488 -17.93 11.41 1.40
CA ARG A 488 -18.17 10.06 0.88
C ARG A 488 -17.79 10.03 -0.60
N GLY A 489 -16.87 9.13 -0.97
CA GLY A 489 -16.42 8.96 -2.35
C GLY A 489 -15.21 9.82 -2.74
N GLU A 490 -14.67 10.64 -1.83
CA GLU A 490 -13.36 11.24 -2.07
C GLU A 490 -12.29 10.14 -2.15
N ALA A 491 -11.43 10.25 -3.17
CA ALA A 491 -10.34 9.29 -3.37
C ALA A 491 -9.33 9.42 -2.23
N HIS A 492 -8.94 8.28 -1.65
CA HIS A 492 -7.87 8.26 -0.68
C HIS A 492 -6.51 8.34 -1.40
N PRO A 493 -5.55 9.12 -0.89
CA PRO A 493 -4.23 9.19 -1.49
C PRO A 493 -3.49 7.85 -1.28
N PRO A 494 -2.69 7.41 -2.26
CA PRO A 494 -1.94 6.18 -2.14
C PRO A 494 -0.75 6.35 -1.19
N LEU A 495 -0.65 5.47 -0.20
CA LEU A 495 0.40 5.49 0.84
C LEU A 495 1.09 4.14 1.02
N TRP A 496 0.55 3.05 0.48
CA TRP A 496 1.10 1.71 0.61
C TRP A 496 2.16 1.47 -0.47
N HIS A 497 3.29 0.87 -0.09
CA HIS A 497 4.36 0.59 -1.04
C HIS A 497 4.06 -0.68 -1.83
N ASP A 498 4.02 -0.53 -3.14
CA ASP A 498 4.26 -1.58 -4.11
C ASP A 498 5.34 -1.09 -5.08
N LYS A 499 5.21 -1.25 -6.41
CA LYS A 499 6.14 -0.68 -7.40
C LYS A 499 6.08 0.84 -7.42
N ASP A 500 4.86 1.37 -7.34
CA ASP A 500 4.54 2.73 -6.91
C ASP A 500 3.60 2.68 -5.69
N LEU A 501 3.06 3.83 -5.27
CA LEU A 501 2.15 3.87 -4.14
C LEU A 501 0.75 3.42 -4.55
N TYR A 502 0.06 2.67 -3.68
CA TYR A 502 -1.34 2.30 -3.86
C TYR A 502 -2.21 2.56 -2.61
N THR A 503 -3.53 2.46 -2.79
CA THR A 503 -4.54 2.52 -1.73
C THR A 503 -5.35 1.22 -1.70
N PRO A 504 -5.35 0.46 -0.59
CA PRO A 504 -6.32 -0.59 -0.34
C PRO A 504 -7.60 0.01 0.26
N VAL A 505 -8.57 0.32 -0.61
CA VAL A 505 -9.71 1.20 -0.30
C VAL A 505 -10.56 0.67 0.86
N ARG A 506 -10.86 -0.63 0.89
CA ARG A 506 -11.66 -1.23 1.97
C ARG A 506 -10.91 -1.23 3.30
N VAL A 507 -9.59 -1.43 3.29
CA VAL A 507 -8.74 -1.36 4.48
C VAL A 507 -8.77 0.06 5.07
N VAL A 508 -8.56 1.08 4.24
CA VAL A 508 -8.60 2.48 4.69
C VAL A 508 -9.96 2.83 5.31
N ARG A 509 -11.07 2.41 4.68
CA ARG A 509 -12.42 2.62 5.22
C ARG A 509 -12.63 1.89 6.56
N ALA A 510 -12.15 0.66 6.68
CA ALA A 510 -12.26 -0.11 7.92
C ALA A 510 -11.47 0.52 9.07
N GLU A 511 -10.26 1.03 8.81
CA GLU A 511 -9.43 1.71 9.80
C GLU A 511 -10.07 3.03 10.28
N GLY A 512 -10.76 3.77 9.39
CA GLY A 512 -11.58 4.92 9.75
C GLY A 512 -12.77 4.55 10.63
N ALA A 513 -13.49 3.49 10.29
CA ALA A 513 -14.60 2.98 11.12
C ALA A 513 -14.10 2.52 12.50
N ALA A 514 -12.94 1.86 12.56
CA ALA A 514 -12.30 1.45 13.80
C ALA A 514 -11.92 2.64 14.70
N ALA A 515 -11.34 3.70 14.12
CA ALA A 515 -11.03 4.94 14.85
C ALA A 515 -12.28 5.58 15.46
N LEU A 516 -13.37 5.67 14.68
CA LEU A 516 -14.64 6.21 15.15
C LEU A 516 -15.29 5.33 16.23
N GLN A 517 -15.24 4.00 16.08
CA GLN A 517 -15.77 3.09 17.10
C GLN A 517 -15.04 3.24 18.44
N LEU A 518 -13.71 3.32 18.41
CA LEU A 518 -12.91 3.53 19.62
C LEU A 518 -13.27 4.86 20.30
N ALA A 519 -13.49 5.92 19.51
CA ALA A 519 -13.86 7.23 20.02
C ALA A 519 -15.25 7.21 20.69
N LEU A 520 -16.21 6.48 20.13
CA LEU A 520 -17.53 6.28 20.74
C LEU A 520 -17.46 5.46 22.04
N GLY A 521 -16.48 4.56 22.13
CA GLY A 521 -16.20 3.76 23.33
C GLY A 521 -15.47 4.50 24.45
N ASP A 522 -14.81 5.63 24.19
CA ASP A 522 -14.18 6.49 25.21
C ASP A 522 -15.16 7.60 25.66
N PRO A 523 -15.67 7.59 26.91
CA PRO A 523 -16.66 8.56 27.37
C PRO A 523 -16.21 10.03 27.28
N ARG A 524 -14.90 10.29 27.40
CA ARG A 524 -14.36 11.65 27.33
C ARG A 524 -14.42 12.17 25.91
N VAL A 525 -14.07 11.33 24.93
CA VAL A 525 -14.13 11.67 23.51
C VAL A 525 -15.58 11.78 23.04
N ALA A 526 -16.41 10.81 23.38
CA ALA A 526 -17.85 10.85 23.09
C ALA A 526 -18.49 12.14 23.63
N GLY A 527 -18.21 12.51 24.88
CA GLY A 527 -18.69 13.76 25.48
C GLY A 527 -18.29 15.00 24.68
N LEU A 528 -17.06 15.08 24.18
CA LEU A 528 -16.58 16.19 23.36
C LEU A 528 -17.20 16.23 21.96
N LEU A 529 -17.49 15.06 21.37
CA LEU A 529 -18.20 14.96 20.10
C LEU A 529 -19.68 15.37 20.23
N HIS A 530 -20.30 15.14 21.40
CA HIS A 530 -21.68 15.53 21.69
C HIS A 530 -21.85 16.98 22.14
N GLY A 531 -20.88 17.52 22.90
CA GLY A 531 -20.91 18.87 23.45
C GLY A 531 -20.56 19.98 22.44
N GLY A 532 -20.14 19.62 21.23
CA GLY A 532 -19.95 20.56 20.13
C GLY A 532 -21.28 20.98 19.50
N GLU A 533 -22.00 21.90 20.14
CA GLU A 533 -23.17 22.54 19.53
C GLU A 533 -22.82 23.24 18.20
N ALA A 534 -23.73 23.06 17.24
CA ALA A 534 -23.86 23.87 16.04
C ALA A 534 -23.88 25.38 16.39
N PRO A 535 -23.42 26.28 15.50
CA PRO A 535 -23.52 27.72 15.73
C PRO A 535 -25.00 28.14 15.68
N ARG A 536 -25.67 28.14 16.83
CA ARG A 536 -26.88 28.94 17.05
C ARG A 536 -26.47 30.23 17.76
N ASP A 537 -27.04 31.32 17.27
CA ASP A 537 -27.02 32.68 17.82
C ASP A 537 -25.78 33.55 17.54
N ARG A 538 -25.64 33.95 16.27
CA ARG A 538 -25.16 35.30 15.86
C ARG A 538 -26.08 35.99 14.86
N LEU A 539 -27.40 35.85 15.03
CA LEU A 539 -28.42 36.66 14.36
C LEU A 539 -29.41 37.22 15.38
N ALA A 540 -28.89 37.96 16.36
CA ALA A 540 -29.69 38.80 17.24
C ALA A 540 -28.84 39.97 17.80
N ALA A 541 -28.22 40.74 16.89
CA ALA A 541 -27.66 42.06 17.21
C ALA A 541 -27.50 42.90 15.93
N ALA A 542 -28.57 42.98 15.14
CA ALA A 542 -28.72 43.98 14.09
C ALA A 542 -30.20 44.41 14.07
N GLY A 543 -30.61 45.04 15.17
CA GLY A 543 -31.94 45.58 15.36
C GLY A 543 -31.92 46.55 16.54
N SER A 544 -32.10 47.84 16.24
CA SER A 544 -32.15 49.00 17.15
C SER A 544 -30.81 49.56 17.63
N ARG A 545 -30.18 50.45 16.85
CA ARG A 545 -30.40 51.90 16.83
C ARG A 545 -29.49 52.54 15.79
#